data_AF-A0A8J7JIS3-F1
#
_entry.id   AF-A0A8J7JIS3-F1
#
_cell.length_a   1.000
_cell.length_b   1.000
_cell.length_c   1.000
_cell.angle_alpha   90.00
_cell.angle_beta   90.00
_cell.angle_gamma   90.00
#
_symmetry.space_group_name_H-M   'P 1'
#
loop_
_entity.id
_entity.type
_entity.pdbx_description
1 polymer ?
#
loop_
_entity_poly.entity_id
_entity_poly.type
_entity_poly.pdbx_seq_one_letter_code
_entity_poly.pdbx_strand_id
1 'polypeptide(L)'
;MPARGEIDITVKFDGVPIATAGSGGITKIEIYCSGYVVLADIKTKTFKRFLEKAMEYDYWEGVVSDRLHHIQGHQLILTHAGIHCREKKIGG
;
A
#
# COMPACT_ATOMS: atom_id res chain seq x y z
N MET A 1 -22.86 -17.77 16.52
CA MET A 1 -21.64 -16.93 16.52
C MET A 1 -21.63 -16.15 15.21
N PRO A 2 -21.48 -14.80 15.20
CA PRO A 2 -21.37 -14.07 13.95
C PRO A 2 -20.08 -14.51 13.22
N ALA A 3 -20.16 -14.69 11.90
CA ALA A 3 -19.01 -15.01 11.08
C ALA A 3 -17.97 -13.88 11.22
N ARG A 4 -16.73 -14.23 11.59
CA ARG A 4 -15.59 -13.32 11.42
C ARG A 4 -15.30 -13.26 9.93
N GLY A 5 -15.85 -12.27 9.24
CA GLY A 5 -15.48 -11.99 7.85
C GLY A 5 -14.08 -11.39 7.82
N GLU A 6 -13.17 -12.02 7.09
CA GLU A 6 -11.89 -11.40 6.72
C GLU A 6 -12.11 -10.63 5.41
N ILE A 7 -11.73 -9.35 5.36
CA ILE A 7 -11.83 -8.53 4.15
C ILE A 7 -10.42 -8.36 3.58
N ASP A 8 -10.17 -8.93 2.41
CA ASP A 8 -8.96 -8.65 1.63
C ASP A 8 -9.16 -7.33 0.86
N ILE A 9 -8.24 -6.38 1.04
CA ILE A 9 -8.26 -5.10 0.35
C ILE A 9 -7.09 -5.03 -0.63
N THR A 10 -7.36 -4.55 -1.83
CA THR A 10 -6.34 -4.15 -2.80
C THR A 10 -6.56 -2.69 -3.16
N VAL A 11 -5.55 -1.86 -2.91
CA VAL A 11 -5.53 -0.43 -3.19
C VAL A 11 -4.54 -0.17 -4.31
N LYS A 12 -5.01 0.46 -5.37
CA LYS A 12 -4.15 1.01 -6.43
C LYS A 12 -3.94 2.48 -6.21
N PHE A 13 -2.73 2.97 -6.46
CA PHE A 13 -2.38 4.37 -6.32
C PHE A 13 -1.33 4.78 -7.35
N ASP A 14 -1.31 6.08 -7.63
CA ASP A 14 -0.36 6.72 -8.53
C ASP A 14 0.61 7.56 -7.72
N GLY A 15 1.89 7.51 -8.09
CA GLY A 15 2.96 8.26 -7.41
C GLY A 15 3.51 7.59 -6.16
N VAL A 16 4.60 8.14 -5.64
CA VAL A 16 5.29 7.62 -4.46
C VAL A 16 4.51 7.98 -3.19
N PRO A 17 4.15 7.01 -2.34
CA PRO A 17 3.38 7.28 -1.13
C PRO A 17 4.25 7.99 -0.10
N ILE A 18 3.60 8.70 0.83
CA ILE A 18 4.32 9.31 1.97
C ILE A 18 4.85 8.17 2.84
N ALA A 19 6.15 8.15 3.09
CA ALA A 19 6.81 7.08 3.82
C ALA A 19 7.53 7.59 5.06
N THR A 20 7.23 6.98 6.21
CA THR A 20 7.90 7.25 7.49
C THR A 20 8.59 5.99 7.98
N ALA A 21 9.82 6.12 8.46
CA ALA A 21 10.54 5.01 9.08
C ALA A 21 9.85 4.57 10.38
N GLY A 22 9.49 3.29 10.47
CA GLY A 22 8.99 2.66 11.68
C GLY A 22 10.09 1.87 12.40
N SER A 23 9.73 1.24 13.52
CA SER A 23 10.61 0.32 14.24
C SER A 23 10.67 -1.05 13.58
N GLY A 24 11.72 -1.84 13.87
CA GLY A 24 11.78 -3.25 13.50
C GLY A 24 11.89 -3.54 11.99
N GLY A 25 12.42 -2.61 11.19
CA GLY A 25 12.54 -2.79 9.74
C GLY A 25 11.19 -2.70 9.01
N ILE A 26 10.26 -1.94 9.59
CA ILE A 26 8.97 -1.57 9.00
C ILE A 26 9.04 -0.12 8.51
N THR A 27 8.48 0.13 7.34
CA THR A 27 8.19 1.45 6.80
C THR A 27 6.69 1.61 6.80
N LYS A 28 6.22 2.69 7.43
CA LYS A 28 4.80 3.07 7.41
C LYS A 28 4.57 3.91 6.18
N ILE A 29 3.58 3.56 5.38
CA ILE A 29 3.18 4.36 4.24
C ILE A 29 1.76 4.88 4.41
N GLU A 30 1.53 6.05 3.82
CA GLU A 30 0.23 6.71 3.76
C GLU A 30 -0.15 6.96 2.30
N ILE A 31 -1.35 6.51 1.93
CA ILE A 31 -1.93 6.65 0.59
C ILE A 31 -3.31 7.29 0.72
N TYR A 32 -3.54 8.38 -0.02
CA TYR A 32 -4.85 9.01 -0.12
C TYR A 32 -5.64 8.40 -1.28
N CYS A 33 -6.76 7.74 -1.01
CA CYS A 33 -7.58 7.09 -2.02
C CYS A 33 -9.07 7.32 -1.77
N SER A 34 -9.74 8.01 -2.71
CA SER A 34 -11.21 8.15 -2.75
C SER A 34 -11.86 8.57 -1.41
N GLY A 35 -11.26 9.53 -0.70
CA GLY A 35 -11.75 10.03 0.60
C GLY A 35 -11.36 9.18 1.81
N TYR A 36 -10.56 8.14 1.61
CA TYR A 36 -9.93 7.37 2.67
C TYR A 36 -8.42 7.58 2.70
N VAL A 37 -7.85 7.42 3.90
CA VAL A 37 -6.41 7.35 4.12
C VAL A 37 -6.06 5.91 4.40
N VAL A 38 -5.22 5.31 3.57
CA VAL A 38 -4.73 3.96 3.76
C VAL A 38 -3.38 4.04 4.46
N LEU A 39 -3.33 3.49 5.68
CA LEU A 39 -2.12 3.40 6.48
C LEU A 39 -1.64 1.95 6.42
N ALA A 40 -0.46 1.72 5.84
CA ALA A 40 0.06 0.37 5.65
C ALA A 40 1.46 0.22 6.25
N ASP A 41 1.63 -0.82 7.05
CA ASP A 41 2.91 -1.24 7.61
C ASP A 41 3.57 -2.24 6.65
N ILE A 42 4.66 -1.82 6.01
CA ILE A 42 5.36 -2.60 4.98
C ILE A 42 6.78 -2.91 5.45
N LYS A 43 7.31 -4.09 5.14
CA LYS A 43 8.74 -4.38 5.35
C LYS A 43 9.60 -3.38 4.57
N THR A 44 10.52 -2.68 5.24
CA THR A 44 11.39 -1.65 4.62
C THR A 44 12.11 -2.17 3.38
N LYS A 45 12.57 -3.43 3.39
CA LYS A 45 13.20 -4.06 2.22
C LYS A 45 12.28 -4.16 1.01
N THR A 46 10.99 -4.42 1.22
CA THR A 46 9.98 -4.52 0.17
C THR A 46 9.67 -3.13 -0.36
N PHE A 47 9.56 -2.13 0.53
CA PHE A 47 9.36 -0.74 0.13
C PHE A 47 10.52 -0.19 -0.72
N LYS A 48 11.77 -0.48 -0.35
CA LYS A 48 12.94 -0.09 -1.16
C LYS A 48 12.89 -0.67 -2.58
N ARG A 49 12.59 -1.97 -2.70
CA ARG A 49 12.43 -2.64 -4.00
C ARG A 49 11.28 -2.06 -4.83
N PHE A 50 10.22 -1.61 -4.17
CA PHE A 50 9.12 -0.91 -4.84
C PHE A 50 9.60 0.42 -5.43
N LEU A 51 10.35 1.23 -4.67
CA LEU A 51 10.90 2.49 -5.15
C LEU A 51 11.89 2.29 -6.31
N GLU A 52 12.78 1.31 -6.21
CA GLU A 52 13.73 0.96 -7.28
C GLU A 52 12.99 0.70 -8.60
N LYS A 53 11.95 -0.15 -8.57
CA LYS A 53 11.11 -0.41 -9.75
C LYS A 53 10.33 0.79 -10.25
N ALA A 54 9.81 1.62 -9.35
CA ALA A 54 9.11 2.84 -9.70
C ALA A 54 10.02 3.84 -10.44
N MET A 55 11.33 3.79 -10.21
CA MET A 55 12.31 4.61 -10.95
C MET A 55 12.68 4.02 -12.32
N GLU A 56 12.45 2.74 -12.56
CA GLU A 56 12.73 2.06 -13.83
C GLU A 56 11.63 2.31 -14.88
N TYR A 57 10.41 2.64 -14.45
CA TYR A 57 9.26 2.82 -15.33
C TYR A 57 8.93 4.30 -15.53
N ASP A 58 8.75 4.72 -16.78
CA ASP A 58 8.24 6.07 -17.11
C ASP A 58 6.81 6.29 -16.59
N TYR A 59 5.99 5.23 -16.62
CA TYR A 59 4.60 5.24 -16.14
C TYR A 59 4.31 3.94 -15.37
N TRP A 60 3.77 4.07 -14.16
CA TRP A 60 3.49 2.92 -13.30
C TRP A 60 2.31 3.16 -12.34
N GLU A 61 1.72 2.07 -11.82
CA GLU A 61 0.82 2.07 -10.66
C GLU A 61 1.45 1.30 -9.49
N GLY A 62 1.26 1.83 -8.30
CA GLY A 62 1.50 1.12 -7.06
C GLY A 62 0.28 0.31 -6.67
N VAL A 63 0.50 -0.89 -6.16
CA VAL A 63 -0.54 -1.77 -5.63
C VAL A 63 -0.15 -2.18 -4.22
N VAL A 64 -1.01 -1.86 -3.26
CA VAL A 64 -0.89 -2.33 -1.87
C VAL A 64 -2.05 -3.25 -1.58
N SER A 65 -1.77 -4.41 -0.99
CA SER A 65 -2.78 -5.39 -0.68
C SER A 65 -2.51 -6.08 0.64
N ASP A 66 -3.54 -6.22 1.45
CA ASP A 66 -3.52 -7.00 2.68
C ASP A 66 -4.94 -7.23 3.20
N ARG A 67 -5.05 -8.04 4.25
CA ARG A 67 -6.24 -8.12 5.08
C ARG A 67 -6.45 -6.81 5.83
N LEU A 68 -7.68 -6.31 5.76
CA LEU A 68 -8.09 -5.17 6.55
C LEU A 68 -8.04 -5.52 8.04
N HIS A 69 -7.14 -4.87 8.76
CA HIS A 69 -7.00 -5.09 10.19
C HIS A 69 -8.02 -4.26 10.98
N HIS A 70 -8.14 -2.98 10.64
CA HIS A 70 -9.01 -2.05 11.35
C HIS A 70 -9.46 -0.89 10.45
N ILE A 71 -10.71 -0.45 10.64
CA ILE A 71 -11.22 0.80 10.07
C ILE A 71 -11.42 1.78 11.22
N GLN A 72 -10.77 2.95 11.14
CA GLN A 72 -10.92 4.03 12.11
C GLN A 72 -11.36 5.32 11.41
N GLY A 73 -12.65 5.61 11.43
CA GLY A 73 -13.20 6.73 10.67
C GLY A 73 -12.92 6.57 9.18
N HIS A 74 -12.14 7.49 8.61
CA HIS A 74 -11.70 7.45 7.21
C HIS A 74 -10.36 6.76 6.99
N GLN A 75 -9.82 6.07 8.00
CA GLN A 75 -8.54 5.37 7.91
C GLN A 75 -8.74 3.87 7.73
N LEU A 76 -8.06 3.30 6.72
CA LEU A 76 -7.95 1.86 6.51
C LEU A 76 -6.55 1.41 6.95
N ILE A 77 -6.49 0.57 7.98
CA ILE A 77 -5.22 0.13 8.57
C ILE A 77 -4.90 -1.29 8.09
N LEU A 78 -3.76 -1.44 7.42
CA LEU A 78 -3.23 -2.69 6.89
C LEU A 78 -1.93 -3.05 7.63
N THR A 79 -1.96 -4.11 8.44
CA THR A 79 -0.81 -4.57 9.22
C THR A 79 -0.13 -5.73 8.51
N HIS A 80 1.08 -5.50 7.98
CA HIS A 80 1.90 -6.42 7.17
C HIS A 80 1.63 -6.45 5.66
N ALA A 81 1.28 -5.30 5.09
CA ALA A 81 0.88 -5.21 3.71
C ALA A 81 1.99 -5.55 2.70
N GLY A 82 1.58 -6.19 1.60
CA GLY A 82 2.37 -6.29 0.39
C GLY A 82 2.32 -4.98 -0.40
N ILE A 83 3.41 -4.66 -1.10
CA ILE A 83 3.46 -3.56 -2.07
C ILE A 83 4.16 -4.00 -3.35
N HIS A 84 3.59 -3.61 -4.48
CA HIS A 84 4.08 -3.93 -5.81
C HIS A 84 4.01 -2.70 -6.71
N CYS A 85 5.00 -2.57 -7.59
CA CYS A 85 5.00 -1.61 -8.68
C CYS A 85 4.67 -2.37 -9.97
N ARG A 86 3.77 -1.82 -10.78
CA ARG A 86 3.36 -2.35 -12.08
C ARG A 86 3.48 -1.26 -13.13
N GLU A 87 4.25 -1.53 -14.19
CA GLU A 87 4.33 -0.66 -15.36
C GLU A 87 2.94 -0.47 -16.00
N LYS A 88 2.58 0.79 -16.26
CA LYS A 88 1.40 1.12 -17.07
C LYS A 88 1.84 1.27 -18.51
N LYS A 89 1.31 0.42 -19.39
CA LYS A 89 1.43 0.65 -20.83
C LYS A 89 0.58 1.86 -21.19
N ILE A 90 1.17 2.84 -21.87
CA ILE A 90 0.43 3.96 -22.45
C ILE A 90 -0.40 3.38 -23.60
N GLY A 91 -1.71 3.18 -23.39
CA GLY A 91 -2.66 2.80 -24.44
C GLY A 91 -3.46 1.52 -24.18
N GLY A 92 -4.48 1.63 -23.33
CA GLY A 92 -5.59 0.67 -23.23
C GLY A 92 -6.89 1.42 -23.04
#